data_AF-A0A3C0PD38-F1
#
_entry.id   AF-A0A3C0PD38-F1
#
_cell.length_a   1.000
_cell.length_b   1.000
_cell.length_c   1.000
_cell.angle_alpha   90.00
_cell.angle_beta   90.00
_cell.angle_gamma   90.00
#
_symmetry.space_group_name_H-M   'P 1'
#
loop_
_entity.id
_entity.type
_entity.pdbx_description
1 polymer ?
#
loop_
_entity_poly.entity_id
_entity_poly.type
_entity_poly.pdbx_seq_one_letter_code
_entity_poly.pdbx_strand_id
1 'polypeptide(L)'
;IRDFAEVYGKDKIDLEVTQKALNIMEVDDMGLDYTDKNLILTMIDRFNGKPVGLDTLASSTGEDANTIEDVYEPYLLQIGFIARTPRGRICLQKAYEHFDRQMPESIKSVIKELKADNIKDN
;
A
#
# COMPACT_ATOMS: atom_id res chain seq x y z
N ILE A 1 17.32 -8.97 -12.05
CA ILE A 1 17.44 -8.91 -13.53
C ILE A 1 18.78 -9.50 -14.01
N ARG A 2 19.92 -9.14 -13.38
CA ARG A 2 21.23 -9.76 -13.67
C ARG A 2 21.24 -11.27 -13.36
N ASP A 3 20.59 -11.67 -12.27
CA ASP A 3 20.56 -13.09 -11.84
C ASP A 3 19.68 -13.99 -12.72
N PHE A 4 18.82 -13.41 -13.56
CA PHE A 4 17.98 -14.14 -14.52
C PHE A 4 18.73 -14.46 -15.83
N ALA A 5 19.80 -13.71 -16.12
CA ALA A 5 20.58 -13.86 -17.35
C ALA A 5 21.59 -15.02 -17.28
N GLU A 6 22.13 -15.33 -16.10
CA GLU A 6 23.12 -16.40 -15.92
C GLU A 6 22.50 -17.81 -16.02
N VAL A 7 21.25 -17.98 -15.59
CA VAL A 7 20.58 -19.30 -15.56
C VAL A 7 20.16 -19.80 -16.95
N TYR A 8 19.96 -18.89 -17.93
CA TYR A 8 19.34 -19.23 -19.21
C TYR A 8 20.27 -19.22 -20.43
N GLY A 9 21.58 -18.98 -20.25
CA GLY A 9 22.58 -19.23 -21.29
C GLY A 9 22.28 -18.60 -22.66
N LYS A 10 21.76 -17.38 -22.71
CA LYS A 10 21.46 -16.66 -23.96
C LYS A 10 22.15 -15.30 -24.02
N ASP A 11 23.01 -15.13 -25.03
CA ASP A 11 23.82 -13.94 -25.32
C ASP A 11 23.04 -12.67 -25.74
N LYS A 12 21.69 -12.71 -25.79
CA LYS A 12 20.86 -11.56 -26.16
C LYS A 12 19.61 -11.46 -25.30
N ILE A 13 19.51 -10.36 -24.55
CA ILE A 13 18.29 -9.93 -23.86
C ILE A 13 17.30 -9.50 -24.95
N ASP A 14 16.29 -10.32 -25.19
CA ASP A 14 15.23 -10.04 -26.16
C ASP A 14 14.20 -9.08 -25.55
N LEU A 15 13.76 -8.08 -26.32
CA LEU A 15 12.79 -7.06 -25.90
C LEU A 15 11.49 -7.71 -25.39
N GLU A 16 11.11 -8.83 -25.98
CA GLU A 16 9.92 -9.60 -25.61
C GLU A 16 10.05 -10.27 -24.22
N VAL A 17 11.25 -10.73 -23.86
CA VAL A 17 11.54 -11.34 -22.54
C VAL A 17 11.57 -10.26 -21.45
N THR A 18 12.14 -9.09 -21.75
CA THR A 18 12.09 -7.94 -20.83
C THR A 18 10.67 -7.42 -20.61
N GLN A 19 9.85 -7.33 -21.67
CA GLN A 19 8.45 -6.93 -21.54
C GLN A 19 7.60 -7.93 -20.75
N LYS A 20 7.82 -9.24 -20.94
CA LYS A 20 7.18 -10.27 -20.11
C LYS A 20 7.65 -10.20 -18.65
N ALA A 21 8.94 -9.99 -18.40
CA ALA A 21 9.47 -9.84 -17.04
C ALA A 21 8.94 -8.57 -16.33
N LEU A 22 8.78 -7.46 -17.05
CA LEU A 22 8.17 -6.23 -16.53
C LEU A 22 6.67 -6.39 -16.23
N ASN A 23 5.93 -7.10 -17.10
CA ASN A 23 4.51 -7.43 -16.85
C ASN A 23 4.31 -8.41 -15.68
N ILE A 24 5.30 -9.26 -15.39
CA ILE A 24 5.26 -10.20 -14.26
C ILE A 24 5.45 -9.50 -12.90
N MET A 25 6.03 -8.29 -12.87
CA MET A 25 6.25 -7.61 -11.58
C MET A 25 4.95 -7.06 -10.97
N GLU A 26 3.81 -7.08 -11.70
CA GLU A 26 2.47 -6.69 -11.20
C GLU A 26 2.43 -5.33 -10.48
N VAL A 27 3.37 -4.44 -10.80
CA VAL A 27 3.47 -3.11 -10.24
C VAL A 27 2.49 -2.20 -11.00
N ASP A 28 1.63 -1.46 -10.29
CA ASP A 28 0.74 -0.50 -10.94
C ASP A 28 1.41 0.83 -11.30
N ASP A 29 0.65 1.75 -11.89
CA ASP A 29 1.13 3.07 -12.30
C ASP A 29 1.66 3.94 -11.13
N MET A 30 1.31 3.59 -9.88
CA MET A 30 1.81 4.24 -8.67
C MET A 30 3.01 3.52 -8.06
N GLY A 31 3.53 2.47 -8.70
CA GLY A 31 4.66 1.73 -8.16
C GLY A 31 4.27 0.69 -7.10
N LEU A 32 2.96 0.42 -6.90
CA LEU A 32 2.50 -0.51 -5.87
C LEU A 32 2.58 -1.95 -6.35
N ASP A 33 3.21 -2.80 -5.56
CA ASP A 33 3.23 -4.24 -5.78
C ASP A 33 1.98 -4.93 -5.21
N TYR A 34 1.95 -6.27 -5.28
CA TYR A 34 0.85 -7.07 -4.73
C TYR A 34 0.64 -6.83 -3.22
N THR A 35 1.72 -6.73 -2.45
CA THR A 35 1.67 -6.62 -0.98
C THR A 35 1.14 -5.25 -0.57
N ASP A 36 1.59 -4.18 -1.24
CA ASP A 36 1.06 -2.83 -1.06
C ASP A 36 -0.46 -2.80 -1.29
N LYS A 37 -0.90 -3.32 -2.45
CA LYS A 37 -2.31 -3.40 -2.83
C LYS A 37 -3.11 -4.22 -1.82
N ASN A 38 -2.58 -5.36 -1.38
CA ASN A 38 -3.23 -6.21 -0.39
C ASN A 38 -3.41 -5.51 0.95
N LEU A 39 -2.41 -4.76 1.43
CA LEU A 39 -2.50 -3.97 2.66
C LEU A 39 -3.62 -2.93 2.58
N ILE A 40 -3.65 -2.17 1.48
CA ILE A 40 -4.62 -1.08 1.27
C ILE A 40 -6.03 -1.64 1.12
N LEU A 41 -6.22 -2.64 0.25
CA LEU A 41 -7.52 -3.26 0.02
C LEU A 41 -8.02 -3.99 1.28
N THR A 42 -7.13 -4.56 2.10
CA THR A 42 -7.51 -5.11 3.40
C THR A 42 -8.09 -4.03 4.31
N MET A 43 -7.45 -2.86 4.41
CA MET A 43 -7.98 -1.75 5.20
C MET A 43 -9.34 -1.23 4.66
N ILE A 44 -9.45 -1.08 3.34
CA ILE A 44 -10.66 -0.54 2.71
C ILE A 44 -11.82 -1.54 2.76
N ASP A 45 -11.63 -2.73 2.20
CA ASP A 45 -12.71 -3.69 1.93
C ASP A 45 -12.99 -4.60 3.14
N ARG A 46 -11.97 -5.03 3.89
CA ARG A 46 -12.16 -5.95 5.04
C ARG A 46 -12.49 -5.22 6.33
N PHE A 47 -11.86 -4.07 6.56
CA PHE A 47 -12.07 -3.26 7.77
C PHE A 47 -13.01 -2.07 7.56
N ASN A 48 -13.60 -1.93 6.38
CA ASN A 48 -14.51 -0.84 6.02
C ASN A 48 -13.89 0.55 6.28
N GLY A 49 -12.59 0.68 6.05
CA GLY A 49 -11.85 1.92 6.24
C GLY A 49 -11.62 2.35 7.69
N LYS A 50 -12.04 1.55 8.68
CA LYS A 50 -11.81 1.88 10.10
C LYS A 50 -10.32 1.79 10.45
N PRO A 51 -9.82 2.52 11.47
CA PRO A 51 -8.45 2.39 11.94
C PRO A 51 -8.11 0.94 12.32
N VAL A 52 -6.99 0.43 11.83
CA VAL A 52 -6.53 -0.96 12.06
C VAL A 52 -5.16 -0.98 12.73
N GLY A 53 -5.00 -1.80 13.77
CA GLY A 53 -3.70 -1.99 14.44
C GLY A 53 -2.70 -2.75 13.57
N LEU A 54 -1.40 -2.56 13.82
CA LEU A 54 -0.32 -3.20 13.04
C LEU A 54 -0.43 -4.72 13.05
N ASP A 55 -0.54 -5.32 14.24
CA ASP A 55 -0.63 -6.78 14.40
C ASP A 55 -1.90 -7.35 13.73
N THR A 56 -2.98 -6.57 13.70
CA THR A 56 -4.22 -6.94 13.02
C THR A 56 -4.05 -6.90 11.50
N LEU A 57 -3.31 -5.92 10.97
CA LEU A 57 -2.96 -5.89 9.55
C LEU A 57 -2.06 -7.06 9.18
N ALA A 58 -0.96 -7.24 9.92
CA ALA A 58 -0.01 -8.34 9.74
C ALA A 58 -0.71 -9.70 9.67
N SER A 59 -1.54 -10.01 10.67
CA SER A 59 -2.32 -11.26 10.70
C SER A 59 -3.37 -11.37 9.60
N SER A 60 -3.93 -10.26 9.12
CA SER A 60 -4.95 -10.27 8.06
C SER A 60 -4.37 -10.40 6.66
N THR A 61 -3.16 -9.89 6.44
CA THR A 61 -2.44 -9.93 5.16
C THR A 61 -1.47 -11.10 5.06
N GLY A 62 -1.13 -11.74 6.18
CA GLY A 62 -0.12 -12.82 6.23
C GLY A 62 1.33 -12.31 6.24
N GLU A 63 1.51 -11.01 6.51
CA GLU A 63 2.81 -10.34 6.55
C GLU A 63 3.35 -10.24 7.98
N ASP A 64 4.64 -9.97 8.10
CA ASP A 64 5.26 -9.62 9.38
C ASP A 64 5.01 -8.14 9.74
N ALA A 65 4.70 -7.88 11.01
CA ALA A 65 4.38 -6.55 11.50
C ALA A 65 5.52 -5.54 11.31
N ASN A 66 6.76 -5.93 11.61
CA ASN A 66 7.92 -5.05 11.44
C ASN A 66 8.18 -4.80 9.95
N THR A 67 7.95 -5.81 9.10
CA THR A 67 8.08 -5.64 7.66
C THR A 67 7.05 -4.63 7.11
N ILE A 68 5.79 -4.67 7.57
CA ILE A 68 4.80 -3.62 7.27
C ILE A 68 5.31 -2.24 7.69
N GLU A 69 5.78 -2.11 8.93
CA GLU A 69 6.20 -0.80 9.47
C GLU A 69 7.47 -0.25 8.83
N ASP A 70 8.47 -1.10 8.59
CA ASP A 70 9.83 -0.69 8.20
C ASP A 70 10.04 -0.68 6.69
N VAL A 71 9.27 -1.48 5.94
CA VAL A 71 9.46 -1.66 4.49
C VAL A 71 8.33 -1.00 3.69
N TYR A 72 7.07 -1.35 3.97
CA TYR A 72 5.94 -0.97 3.12
C TYR A 72 5.34 0.39 3.50
N GLU A 73 5.06 0.62 4.80
CA GLU A 73 4.43 1.84 5.27
C GLU A 73 5.16 3.14 4.89
N PRO A 74 6.51 3.24 4.90
CA PRO A 74 7.20 4.49 4.59
C PRO A 74 6.79 5.06 3.22
N TYR A 75 6.66 4.19 2.21
CA TYR A 75 6.24 4.60 0.87
C TYR A 75 4.76 5.01 0.84
N LEU A 76 3.87 4.20 1.41
CA LEU A 76 2.42 4.45 1.43
C LEU A 76 2.06 5.74 2.19
N LEU A 77 2.80 6.05 3.26
CA LEU A 77 2.71 7.33 3.98
C LEU A 77 3.17 8.49 3.10
N GLN A 78 4.33 8.34 2.45
CA GLN A 78 4.92 9.38 1.60
C GLN A 78 4.00 9.76 0.43
N ILE A 79 3.37 8.79 -0.23
CA ILE A 79 2.45 9.05 -1.34
C ILE A 79 1.05 9.49 -0.87
N GLY A 80 0.79 9.53 0.43
CA GLY A 80 -0.47 9.97 1.02
C GLY A 80 -1.62 8.97 0.86
N PHE A 81 -1.31 7.67 0.79
CA PHE A 81 -2.32 6.62 0.70
C PHE A 81 -2.84 6.20 2.08
N ILE A 82 -1.98 6.26 3.11
CA ILE A 82 -2.34 5.92 4.49
C ILE A 82 -1.91 7.02 5.45
N ALA A 83 -2.43 6.98 6.67
CA ALA A 83 -1.97 7.76 7.80
C ALA A 83 -1.89 6.88 9.06
N ARG A 84 -0.92 7.20 9.94
CA ARG A 84 -0.87 6.65 11.30
C ARG A 84 -1.76 7.47 12.22
N THR A 85 -2.50 6.80 13.08
CA THR A 85 -3.32 7.41 14.14
C THR A 85 -3.08 6.65 15.45
N PRO A 86 -3.40 7.24 16.62
CA PRO A 86 -3.32 6.52 17.90
C PRO A 86 -4.19 5.24 17.94
N ARG A 87 -5.21 5.15 17.07
CA ARG A 87 -6.14 4.02 16.99
C ARG A 87 -5.75 2.99 15.92
N GLY A 88 -4.67 3.22 15.18
CA GLY A 88 -4.22 2.37 14.08
C GLY A 88 -3.99 3.12 12.77
N ARG A 89 -3.75 2.37 11.70
CA ARG A 89 -3.55 2.86 10.33
C ARG A 89 -4.89 3.05 9.65
N ILE A 90 -5.01 4.09 8.84
CA ILE A 90 -6.22 4.41 8.09
C ILE A 90 -5.87 4.79 6.65
N CYS A 91 -6.67 4.35 5.69
CA CYS A 91 -6.54 4.78 4.30
C CYS A 91 -7.10 6.20 4.10
N LEU A 92 -6.36 7.01 3.35
CA LEU A 92 -6.74 8.37 2.96
C LEU A 92 -7.46 8.36 1.61
N GLN A 93 -8.08 9.49 1.27
CA GLN A 93 -8.91 9.66 0.07
C GLN A 93 -8.21 9.19 -1.22
N LYS A 94 -6.90 9.46 -1.35
CA LYS A 94 -6.10 9.08 -2.52
C LYS A 94 -6.06 7.56 -2.75
N ALA A 95 -6.02 6.76 -1.68
CA ALA A 95 -6.05 5.31 -1.80
C ALA A 95 -7.42 4.83 -2.32
N TYR A 96 -8.52 5.41 -1.83
CA TYR A 96 -9.85 5.05 -2.33
C TYR A 96 -10.01 5.39 -3.81
N GLU A 97 -9.56 6.58 -4.22
CA GLU A 97 -9.58 7.01 -5.62
C GLU A 97 -8.75 6.09 -6.52
N HIS A 98 -7.57 5.66 -6.05
CA HIS A 98 -6.70 4.75 -6.81
C HIS A 98 -7.32 3.38 -7.05
N PHE A 99 -8.10 2.86 -6.10
CA PHE A 99 -8.75 1.55 -6.21
C PHE A 99 -10.22 1.61 -6.64
N ASP A 100 -10.68 2.76 -7.18
CA ASP A 100 -12.07 2.99 -7.58
C ASP A 100 -13.09 2.65 -6.47
N ARG A 101 -12.74 2.98 -5.22
CA ARG A 101 -13.58 2.78 -4.03
C ARG A 101 -14.19 4.11 -3.58
N GLN A 102 -15.38 4.03 -2.99
CA GLN A 102 -16.00 5.19 -2.33
C GLN A 102 -15.62 5.21 -0.85
N MET A 103 -15.00 6.31 -0.41
CA MET A 103 -14.75 6.51 1.02
C MET A 103 -16.07 6.76 1.76
N PRO A 104 -16.38 5.97 2.81
CA PRO A 104 -17.58 6.21 3.62
C PRO A 104 -17.55 7.58 4.30
N GLU A 105 -18.70 8.26 4.39
CA GLU A 105 -18.81 9.57 5.05
C GLU A 105 -18.34 9.54 6.50
N SER A 106 -18.60 8.44 7.22
CA SER A 106 -18.12 8.25 8.59
C SER A 106 -16.59 8.31 8.71
N ILE A 107 -15.87 7.83 7.69
CA ILE A 107 -14.41 7.86 7.64
C ILE A 107 -13.90 9.26 7.24
N LYS A 108 -14.60 9.95 6.33
CA LYS A 108 -14.28 11.35 5.99
C LYS A 108 -14.33 12.26 7.22
N SER A 109 -15.31 12.08 8.09
CA SER A 109 -15.41 12.82 9.36
C SER A 109 -14.20 12.58 10.27
N VAL A 110 -13.80 11.31 10.45
CA VAL A 110 -12.62 10.95 11.27
C VAL A 110 -11.34 11.59 10.72
N ILE A 111 -11.12 11.57 9.40
CA ILE A 111 -9.94 12.18 8.79
C ILE A 111 -9.94 13.70 8.95
N LYS A 112 -11.12 14.34 8.89
CA LYS A 112 -11.25 15.78 9.10
C LYS A 112 -10.89 16.18 10.54
N GLU A 113 -11.30 15.40 11.53
CA GLU A 113 -10.95 15.59 12.94
C GLU A 113 -9.44 15.45 13.17
N LEU A 114 -8.83 14.40 12.63
CA LEU A 114 -7.37 14.18 12.73
C LEU A 114 -6.56 15.34 12.15
N LYS A 115 -7.00 15.94 11.03
CA LYS A 115 -6.35 17.11 10.44
C LYS A 115 -6.54 18.38 11.28
N ALA A 116 -7.68 18.54 11.94
CA ALA A 116 -7.96 19.70 12.77
C ALA A 116 -7.14 19.71 14.07
N ASP A 117 -6.85 18.53 14.63
CA ASP A 117 -6.05 18.42 15.85
C ASP A 117 -4.55 18.68 15.57
N ASN A 118 -4.02 18.22 14.43
CA ASN A 118 -2.63 18.51 14.03
C ASN A 118 -2.34 19.99 13.72
N ILE A 119 -3.38 20.83 13.55
CA ILE A 119 -3.22 22.28 13.32
C ILE A 119 -3.16 23.05 14.65
N LYS A 120 -3.62 22.49 15.77
CA LYS A 120 -3.63 23.17 17.06
C LYS A 120 -2.30 23.12 17.81
N ASP A 121 -1.38 22.25 17.37
CA ASP A 121 -0.07 22.03 17.99
C ASP A 121 1.10 22.74 17.27
N ASN A 122 0.81 23.64 16.32
CA ASN A 122 1.77 24.54 15.64
C ASN A 122 1.35 26.00 15.79
#